data_AF-A0A932VS49-F1
#
_entry.id   AF-A0A932VS49-F1
#
_cell.length_a   1.000
_cell.length_b   1.000
_cell.length_c   1.000
_cell.angle_alpha   90.00
_cell.angle_beta   90.00
_cell.angle_gamma   90.00
#
_symmetry.space_group_name_H-M   'P 1'
#
loop_
_entity.id
_entity.type
_entity.pdbx_description
1 polymer ?
#
loop_
_entity_poly.entity_id
_entity_poly.type
_entity_poly.pdbx_seq_one_letter_code
_entity_poly.pdbx_strand_id
1 'polypeptide(L)'
;MNMARTAKEYFAWHYGVAPGQLRAMWANFLWFGYHFFSIPLLAHTMLAPIYRLRGETRGTARLGTLLGDIAVTAIMRVVGFAVRMIVIAIGILFEAMLGILFVPALVLWLLTPMLVLLLAATGFLLLIA
;
A
#
# COMPACT_ATOMS: atom_id res chain seq x y z
N MET A 1 8.36 -42.35 5.88
CA MET A 1 8.57 -41.04 6.53
C MET A 1 8.05 -41.13 7.94
N ASN A 2 8.87 -40.88 8.96
CA ASN A 2 8.43 -40.98 10.36
C ASN A 2 7.60 -39.74 10.72
N MET A 3 6.33 -39.92 11.08
CA MET A 3 5.40 -38.83 11.41
C MET A 3 5.94 -37.91 12.51
N ALA A 4 6.60 -38.47 13.53
CA ALA A 4 7.22 -37.71 14.62
C ALA A 4 8.35 -36.77 14.15
N ARG A 5 9.06 -37.12 13.07
CA ARG A 5 10.11 -36.27 12.50
C ARG A 5 9.51 -35.09 11.75
N THR A 6 8.50 -35.34 10.92
CA THR A 6 7.80 -34.31 10.16
C THR A 6 7.11 -33.28 11.06
N ALA A 7 6.49 -33.74 12.17
CA ALA A 7 5.86 -32.82 13.13
C ALA A 7 6.89 -31.86 13.76
N LYS A 8 8.06 -32.37 14.17
CA LYS A 8 9.13 -31.54 14.74
C LYS A 8 9.68 -30.54 13.72
N GLU A 9 9.94 -30.99 12.49
CA GLU A 9 10.41 -30.13 11.39
C GLU A 9 9.38 -29.03 11.08
N TYR A 10 8.09 -29.36 11.07
CA TYR A 10 7.00 -28.40 10.90
C TYR A 10 7.00 -27.33 12.00
N PHE A 11 7.01 -27.72 13.28
CA PHE A 11 6.98 -26.75 14.38
C PHE A 11 8.24 -25.87 14.42
N ALA A 12 9.41 -26.43 14.12
CA ALA A 12 10.65 -25.67 14.02
C ALA A 12 10.59 -24.64 12.89
N TRP A 13 10.00 -25.00 11.74
CA TRP A 13 9.79 -24.06 10.65
C TRP A 13 8.74 -22.99 11.00
N HIS A 14 7.58 -23.40 11.53
CA HIS A 14 6.42 -22.56 11.78
C HIS A 14 6.71 -21.42 12.77
N TYR A 15 7.47 -21.72 13.83
CA TYR A 15 7.83 -20.77 14.87
C TYR A 15 9.24 -20.17 14.72
N GLY A 16 10.10 -20.78 13.90
CA GLY A 16 11.48 -20.31 13.70
C GLY A 16 11.64 -19.47 12.43
N VAL A 17 11.56 -20.12 11.27
CA VAL A 17 11.93 -19.52 9.98
C VAL A 17 10.77 -18.71 9.39
N ALA A 18 9.56 -19.26 9.42
CA ALA A 18 8.40 -18.69 8.75
C ALA A 18 8.03 -17.26 9.21
N PRO A 19 8.09 -16.89 10.50
CA PRO A 19 7.80 -15.52 10.93
C PRO A 19 8.79 -14.48 10.37
N GLY A 20 10.05 -14.89 10.14
CA GLY A 20 11.05 -14.08 9.45
C GLY A 20 10.67 -13.83 8.00
N GLN A 21 10.23 -14.88 7.29
CA GLN A 21 9.77 -14.78 5.91
C GLN A 21 8.49 -13.96 5.79
N LEU A 22 7.56 -14.09 6.75
CA LEU A 22 6.32 -13.32 6.78
C LEU A 22 6.61 -11.82 6.94
N ARG A 23 7.55 -11.44 7.81
CA ARG A 23 8.04 -10.06 7.94
C ARG A 23 8.64 -9.53 6.63
N ALA A 24 9.51 -10.31 5.99
CA ALA A 24 10.12 -9.91 4.73
C ALA A 24 9.09 -9.73 3.62
N MET A 25 8.12 -10.63 3.52
CA MET A 25 7.00 -10.52 2.58
C MET A 25 6.18 -9.25 2.85
N TRP A 26 5.90 -8.94 4.13
CA TRP A 26 5.17 -7.73 4.49
C TRP A 26 5.93 -6.45 4.14
N ALA A 27 7.24 -6.42 4.39
CA ALA A 27 8.10 -5.31 3.99
C ALA A 27 8.08 -5.09 2.48
N ASN A 28 8.02 -6.17 1.68
CA ASN A 28 7.89 -6.06 0.22
C ASN A 28 6.54 -5.47 -0.20
N PHE A 29 5.44 -5.76 0.50
CA PHE A 29 4.14 -5.15 0.23
C PHE A 29 4.12 -3.65 0.53
N LEU A 30 4.70 -3.24 1.67
CA LEU A 30 4.86 -1.81 2.01
C LEU A 30 5.79 -1.09 1.03
N TRP A 31 6.89 -1.74 0.63
CA TRP A 31 7.77 -1.21 -0.41
C TRP A 31 7.03 -1.06 -1.74
N PHE A 32 6.25 -2.07 -2.12
CA PHE A 32 5.45 -2.04 -3.35
C PHE A 32 4.43 -0.90 -3.33
N GLY A 33 3.62 -0.75 -2.27
CA GLY A 33 2.61 0.31 -2.20
C GLY A 33 3.25 1.70 -2.27
N TYR A 34 4.33 1.91 -1.52
CA TYR A 34 5.10 3.16 -1.53
C TYR A 34 5.55 3.57 -2.95
N HIS A 35 5.99 2.62 -3.77
CA HIS A 35 6.42 2.87 -5.15
C HIS A 35 5.25 2.90 -6.15
N PHE A 36 4.27 2.03 -5.98
CA PHE A 36 3.09 1.93 -6.84
C PHE A 36 2.28 3.22 -6.83
N PHE A 37 2.04 3.80 -5.65
CA PHE A 37 1.39 5.11 -5.52
C PHE A 37 2.34 6.28 -5.82
N SER A 38 3.62 6.00 -6.09
CA SER A 38 4.63 7.00 -6.41
C SER A 38 4.68 8.14 -5.39
N ILE A 39 4.47 7.82 -4.10
CA ILE A 39 4.33 8.80 -3.02
C ILE A 39 5.49 9.82 -3.01
N PRO A 40 6.78 9.42 -3.14
CA PRO A 40 7.89 10.37 -3.15
C PRO A 40 7.82 11.34 -4.33
N LEU A 41 7.54 10.80 -5.51
CA LEU A 41 7.52 11.57 -6.75
C LEU A 41 6.36 12.56 -6.75
N LEU A 42 5.18 12.14 -6.31
CA LEU A 42 4.03 13.03 -6.20
C LEU A 42 4.29 14.12 -5.16
N ALA A 43 4.85 13.79 -3.99
CA ALA A 43 5.19 14.78 -2.96
C ALA A 43 6.21 15.81 -3.47
N HIS A 44 7.28 15.39 -4.16
CA HIS A 44 8.28 16.30 -4.72
C HIS A 44 7.71 17.19 -5.84
N THR A 45 6.86 16.61 -6.71
CA THR A 45 6.33 17.34 -7.87
C THR A 45 5.13 18.22 -7.54
N MET A 46 4.59 18.20 -6.31
CA MET A 46 3.55 19.14 -5.88
C MET A 46 4.03 20.61 -5.87
N LEU A 47 5.31 20.85 -5.59
CA LEU A 47 5.89 22.20 -5.55
C LEU A 47 6.55 22.62 -6.89
N ALA A 48 6.84 21.67 -7.77
CA ALA A 48 7.45 21.93 -9.08
C ALA A 48 6.68 22.90 -10.02
N PRO A 49 5.32 22.95 -10.04
CA PRO A 49 4.57 23.84 -10.93
C PRO A 49 4.75 25.33 -10.61
N ILE A 50 5.15 25.65 -9.38
CA ILE A 50 5.35 27.03 -8.90
C ILE A 50 6.51 27.70 -9.64
N TYR A 51 7.52 26.92 -10.07
CA TYR A 51 8.75 27.45 -10.66
C TYR A 51 8.74 27.56 -12.20
N ARG A 52 7.72 27.04 -12.89
CA ARG A 52 7.62 27.04 -14.36
C ARG A 52 6.84 28.22 -14.96
N LEU A 53 6.71 29.32 -14.22
CA LEU A 53 6.02 30.57 -14.62
C LEU A 53 6.73 31.40 -15.71
N ARG A 54 7.53 30.78 -16.58
CA ARG A 54 8.01 31.44 -17.80
C ARG A 54 7.27 30.84 -18.98
N GLY A 55 6.09 31.39 -19.24
CA GLY A 55 5.41 31.17 -20.50
C GLY A 55 6.34 31.60 -21.63
N GLU A 56 6.60 30.69 -22.56
CA GLU A 56 6.99 31.08 -23.90
C GLU A 56 5.81 31.84 -24.50
N THR A 57 5.76 33.16 -24.31
CA THR A 57 4.85 34.04 -25.04
C THR A 57 5.27 33.99 -26.52
N ARG A 58 4.85 32.94 -27.23
CA ARG A 58 4.98 32.85 -28.69
C ARG A 58 3.96 33.81 -29.31
N GLY A 59 4.42 35.01 -29.65
CA GLY A 59 3.71 35.94 -30.53
C GLY A 59 2.86 36.99 -29.83
N THR A 60 2.66 38.11 -30.54
CA THR A 60 1.96 39.35 -30.14
C THR A 60 0.77 39.11 -29.21
N ALA A 61 0.97 39.42 -27.92
CA ALA A 61 -0.03 39.21 -26.89
C ALA A 61 -1.17 40.24 -27.01
N ARG A 62 -2.37 39.79 -27.39
CA ARG A 62 -3.61 40.53 -27.15
C ARG A 62 -4.05 40.24 -25.71
N LEU A 63 -4.41 41.28 -24.95
CA LEU A 63 -4.85 41.16 -23.55
C LEU A 63 -5.96 40.11 -23.33
N GLY A 64 -6.85 39.93 -24.33
CA GLY A 64 -7.92 38.92 -24.28
C GLY A 64 -7.44 37.47 -24.37
N THR A 65 -6.37 37.17 -25.11
CA THR A 65 -5.84 35.80 -25.22
C THR A 65 -5.01 35.42 -24.00
N LEU A 66 -4.31 36.38 -23.38
CA LEU A 66 -3.55 36.17 -22.15
C LEU A 66 -4.41 35.69 -20.98
N LEU A 67 -5.60 36.30 -20.78
CA LEU A 67 -6.50 35.92 -19.68
C LEU A 67 -7.06 34.50 -19.87
N GLY A 68 -7.36 34.12 -21.12
CA GLY A 68 -7.78 32.76 -21.45
C GLY A 68 -6.71 31.72 -21.15
N ASP A 69 -5.47 31.97 -21.58
CA ASP A 69 -4.34 31.07 -21.35
C ASP A 69 -3.99 30.92 -19.87
N ILE A 70 -4.06 32.02 -19.11
CA ILE A 70 -3.86 32.01 -17.65
C ILE A 70 -4.96 31.17 -16.97
N ALA A 71 -6.23 31.36 -17.36
CA ALA A 71 -7.35 30.62 -16.77
C ALA A 71 -7.23 29.11 -17.04
N VAL A 72 -6.95 28.71 -18.29
CA VAL A 72 -6.77 27.29 -18.66
C VAL A 72 -5.58 26.70 -17.91
N THR A 73 -4.46 27.41 -17.84
CA THR A 73 -3.27 26.95 -17.11
C THR A 73 -3.53 26.81 -15.61
N ALA A 74 -4.29 27.74 -15.02
CA ALA A 74 -4.67 27.68 -13.61
C ALA A 74 -5.58 26.46 -13.34
N ILE A 75 -6.60 26.23 -14.18
CA ILE A 75 -7.51 25.08 -14.05
C ILE A 75 -6.72 23.77 -14.15
N MET A 76 -5.86 23.62 -15.16
CA MET A 76 -5.06 22.40 -15.33
C MET A 76 -4.13 22.14 -14.14
N ARG A 77 -3.62 23.18 -13.49
CA ARG A 77 -2.81 23.07 -12.27
C ARG A 77 -3.64 22.61 -11.07
N VAL A 78 -4.82 23.19 -10.87
CA VAL A 78 -5.73 22.79 -9.77
C VAL A 78 -6.16 21.34 -9.94
N VAL A 79 -6.55 20.94 -11.15
CA VAL A 79 -6.92 19.55 -11.44
C VAL A 79 -5.74 18.61 -11.19
N GLY A 80 -4.55 18.93 -11.71
CA GLY A 80 -3.35 18.12 -11.49
C GLY A 80 -2.97 18.01 -10.01
N PHE A 81 -3.10 19.10 -9.24
CA PHE A 81 -2.87 19.10 -7.80
C PHE A 81 -3.90 18.23 -7.06
N ALA A 82 -5.19 18.38 -7.38
CA ALA A 82 -6.26 17.62 -6.76
C ALA A 82 -6.11 16.11 -7.00
N VAL A 83 -5.82 15.69 -8.24
CA VAL A 83 -5.57 14.28 -8.56
C VAL A 83 -4.39 13.73 -7.76
N ARG A 84 -3.28 14.47 -7.67
CA ARG A 84 -2.10 14.03 -6.89
C ARG A 84 -2.40 13.91 -5.40
N MET A 85 -3.16 14.86 -4.83
CA MET A 85 -3.60 14.79 -3.43
C MET A 85 -4.43 13.55 -3.16
N ILE A 86 -5.37 13.22 -4.05
CA ILE A 86 -6.19 12.01 -3.93
C ILE A 86 -5.32 10.75 -3.98
N VAL A 87 -4.38 10.68 -4.94
CA VAL A 87 -3.50 9.50 -5.07
C VAL A 87 -2.58 9.34 -3.86
N ILE A 88 -1.99 10.42 -3.35
CA ILE A 88 -1.19 10.38 -2.12
C ILE A 88 -2.05 9.93 -0.94
N ALA A 89 -3.25 10.48 -0.78
CA ALA A 89 -4.14 10.13 0.33
C ALA A 89 -4.52 8.64 0.31
N ILE A 90 -4.88 8.11 -0.87
CA ILE A 90 -5.16 6.68 -1.04
C ILE A 90 -3.91 5.84 -0.76
N GLY A 91 -2.75 6.25 -1.24
CA GLY A 91 -1.49 5.54 -0.98
C GLY A 91 -1.13 5.47 0.50
N ILE A 92 -1.26 6.59 1.22
CA ILE A 92 -1.05 6.62 2.69
C ILE A 92 -2.06 5.74 3.40
N LEU A 93 -3.34 5.79 3.00
CA LEU A 93 -4.38 4.94 3.60
C LEU A 93 -4.06 3.45 3.37
N PHE A 94 -3.64 3.07 2.16
CA PHE A 94 -3.24 1.72 1.82
C PHE A 94 -2.07 1.23 2.68
N GLU A 95 -0.99 2.03 2.78
CA GLU A 95 0.17 1.74 3.63
C GLU A 95 -0.21 1.60 5.11
N ALA A 96 -1.07 2.49 5.62
CA ALA A 96 -1.54 2.44 6.99
C ALA A 96 -2.35 1.16 7.27
N MET A 97 -3.25 0.78 6.35
CA MET A 97 -4.02 -0.46 6.46
C MET A 97 -3.12 -1.69 6.45
N LEU A 98 -2.13 -1.74 5.56
CA LEU A 98 -1.13 -2.82 5.55
C LEU A 98 -0.34 -2.86 6.87
N GLY A 99 0.10 -1.72 7.38
CA GLY A 99 0.83 -1.64 8.66
C GLY A 99 0.00 -2.18 9.83
N ILE A 100 -1.27 -1.78 9.92
CA ILE A 100 -2.20 -2.23 10.98
C ILE A 100 -2.48 -3.73 10.87
N LEU A 101 -2.64 -4.26 9.64
CA LEU A 101 -3.02 -5.65 9.41
C LEU A 101 -1.86 -6.64 9.66
N PHE A 102 -0.62 -6.16 9.75
CA PHE A 102 0.55 -7.00 10.00
C PHE A 102 0.47 -7.75 11.34
N VAL A 103 0.16 -7.02 12.43
CA VAL A 103 0.09 -7.57 13.78
C VAL A 103 -0.96 -8.67 13.91
N PRO A 104 -2.24 -8.47 13.51
CA PRO A 104 -3.23 -9.54 13.57
C PRO A 104 -2.89 -10.71 12.64
N ALA A 105 -2.29 -10.46 11.46
CA ALA A 105 -1.85 -11.54 10.58
C ALA A 105 -0.74 -12.39 11.24
N LEU A 106 0.22 -11.77 11.92
CA LEU A 106 1.26 -12.48 12.66
C LEU A 106 0.69 -13.27 13.84
N VAL A 107 -0.25 -12.70 14.59
CA VAL A 107 -0.94 -13.39 15.70
C VAL A 107 -1.72 -14.59 15.17
N LEU A 108 -2.49 -14.41 14.09
CA LEU A 108 -3.23 -15.50 13.44
C LEU A 108 -2.28 -16.60 12.96
N TRP A 109 -1.13 -16.25 12.36
CA TRP A 109 -0.11 -17.21 11.97
C TRP A 109 0.38 -18.06 13.16
N LEU A 110 0.73 -17.41 14.28
CA LEU A 110 1.22 -18.11 15.47
C LEU A 110 0.17 -19.05 16.08
N LEU A 111 -1.11 -18.64 16.03
CA LEU A 111 -2.23 -19.41 16.54
C LEU A 111 -2.79 -20.43 15.54
N THR A 112 -2.34 -20.42 14.27
CA THR A 112 -2.90 -21.27 13.20
C THR A 112 -2.93 -22.75 13.57
N PRO A 113 -1.88 -23.36 14.16
CA PRO A 113 -1.93 -24.77 14.53
C PRO A 113 -3.05 -25.08 15.53
N MET A 114 -3.29 -24.19 16.49
CA MET A 114 -4.36 -24.35 17.48
C MET A 114 -5.75 -24.09 16.90
N LEU A 115 -5.87 -23.07 16.03
CA LEU A 115 -7.11 -22.76 15.32
C LEU A 115 -7.56 -23.91 14.43
N VAL A 116 -6.64 -24.56 13.71
CA VAL A 116 -6.95 -25.73 12.87
C VAL A 116 -7.52 -26.88 13.71
N LEU A 117 -6.91 -27.17 14.87
CA LEU A 117 -7.39 -28.20 15.78
C LEU A 117 -8.77 -27.88 16.36
N LEU A 118 -8.98 -26.62 16.78
CA LEU A 118 -10.27 -26.15 17.29
C LEU A 118 -11.37 -26.24 16.24
N LEU A 119 -11.12 -25.74 15.02
CA LEU A 119 -12.09 -25.78 13.92
C LEU A 119 -12.43 -27.20 13.49
N ALA A 120 -11.43 -28.10 13.48
CA ALA A 120 -11.68 -29.50 13.23
C ALA A 120 -12.57 -30.12 14.32
N ALA A 121 -12.23 -29.90 15.60
CA ALA A 121 -12.98 -30.45 16.73
C ALA A 121 -14.43 -29.95 16.77
N THR A 122 -14.65 -28.64 16.59
CA THR A 122 -16.01 -28.07 16.56
C THR A 122 -16.78 -28.57 15.34
N GLY A 123 -16.14 -28.70 14.17
CA GLY A 123 -16.74 -29.27 12.98
C GLY A 123 -17.24 -30.70 13.20
N PHE A 124 -16.43 -31.57 13.80
CA PHE A 124 -16.85 -32.94 14.14
C PHE A 124 -17.98 -32.97 15.16
N LEU A 125 -17.94 -32.11 16.18
CA LEU A 125 -18.99 -32.05 17.20
C LEU A 125 -20.34 -31.64 16.60
N LEU A 126 -20.35 -30.65 15.69
CA LEU A 126 -21.55 -30.22 14.97
C LEU A 126 -22.12 -31.27 14.01
N LEU A 127 -21.31 -32.22 13.56
CA LEU A 127 -21.79 -33.31 12.69
C LEU A 127 -22.45 -34.45 13.48
N ILE A 128 -22.11 -34.59 14.76
CA ILE A 128 -22.57 -35.68 15.64
C ILE A 128 -23.73 -35.23 16.55
N ALA A 129 -23.77 -33.95 16.90
CA ALA A 129 -24.85 -33.33 17.69
C ALA A 129 -26.09 -33.03 16.82
#